data_AF-A0A834MDE6-F1
#
_entry.id   AF-A0A834MDE6-F1
#
_cell.length_a   1.000
_cell.length_b   1.000
_cell.length_c   1.000
_cell.angle_alpha   90.00
_cell.angle_beta   90.00
_cell.angle_gamma   90.00
#
_symmetry.space_group_name_H-M   'P 1'
#
loop_
_entity.id
_entity.type
_entity.pdbx_description
1 polymer ?
#
loop_
_entity_poly.entity_id
_entity_poly.type
_entity_poly.pdbx_seq_one_letter_code
_entity_poly.pdbx_strand_id
1 'polypeptide(L)'
;MASKHSKKQEKLQARKTAPKCKSGLCRRLFVFSFFVVLLFVITEPLRCPNTPREDLYMTRANDVGKVIFNIQENVRQTCVGYVKEKYPVIMASVDSYAPGFIDNTKTIFTDAFAKSINYYRISVNYLQKEVFVGQLSPENIQKVIGQAYNTTSEKAIEYYHWVYEKVQTTIK
;
A
#
# COMPACT_ATOMS: atom_id res chain seq x y z
N MET A 1 57.04 -20.18 6.72
CA MET A 1 55.84 -19.43 7.18
C MET A 1 55.48 -18.20 6.32
N ALA A 2 56.13 -17.94 5.18
CA ALA A 2 55.87 -16.75 4.34
C ALA A 2 54.60 -16.80 3.45
N SER A 3 54.02 -17.99 3.23
CA SER A 3 52.90 -18.19 2.29
C SER A 3 51.57 -17.56 2.75
N LYS A 4 51.32 -17.49 4.07
CA LYS A 4 50.06 -16.93 4.60
C LYS A 4 49.99 -15.41 4.46
N HIS A 5 51.12 -14.71 4.49
CA HIS A 5 51.15 -13.25 4.35
C HIS A 5 50.91 -12.80 2.90
N SER A 6 51.45 -13.53 1.92
CA SER A 6 51.23 -13.25 0.49
C SER A 6 49.75 -13.38 0.09
N LYS A 7 49.08 -14.48 0.47
CA LYS A 7 47.64 -14.68 0.21
C LYS A 7 46.75 -13.63 0.90
N LYS A 8 47.19 -13.07 2.03
CA LYS A 8 46.44 -12.03 2.74
C LYS A 8 46.58 -10.68 2.02
N GLN A 9 47.73 -10.40 1.42
CA GLN A 9 47.94 -9.19 0.61
C GLN A 9 47.23 -9.25 -0.75
N GLU A 10 47.17 -10.42 -1.39
CA GLU A 10 46.41 -10.64 -2.63
C GLU A 10 44.90 -10.42 -2.43
N LYS A 11 44.33 -10.93 -1.32
CA LYS A 11 42.93 -10.67 -0.94
C LYS A 11 42.65 -9.21 -0.57
N LEU A 12 43.65 -8.49 -0.05
CA LEU A 12 43.53 -7.05 0.21
C LEU A 12 43.62 -6.22 -1.08
N GLN A 13 44.41 -6.65 -2.06
CA GLN A 13 44.49 -5.98 -3.37
C GLN A 13 43.24 -6.22 -4.21
N ALA A 14 42.65 -7.43 -4.19
CA ALA A 14 41.37 -7.73 -4.84
C ALA A 14 40.18 -6.91 -4.26
N ARG A 15 40.26 -6.51 -2.98
CA ARG A 15 39.27 -5.60 -2.36
C ARG A 15 39.41 -4.15 -2.81
N LYS A 16 40.54 -3.72 -3.37
CA LYS A 16 40.78 -2.33 -3.81
C LYS A 16 40.34 -2.06 -5.25
N THR A 17 40.20 -3.10 -6.08
CA THR A 17 39.80 -3.01 -7.49
C THR A 17 38.30 -3.20 -7.74
N ALA A 18 37.48 -3.40 -6.71
CA ALA A 18 36.03 -3.40 -6.88
C ALA A 18 35.55 -1.97 -7.19
N PRO A 19 34.83 -1.72 -8.31
CA PRO A 19 34.26 -0.41 -8.58
C PRO A 19 33.31 -0.07 -7.44
N LYS A 20 33.60 1.03 -6.72
CA LYS A 20 32.69 1.60 -5.74
C LYS A 20 31.42 2.03 -6.48
N CYS A 21 30.44 1.12 -6.51
CA CYS A 21 29.10 1.41 -6.99
C CYS A 21 28.58 2.58 -6.14
N LYS A 22 28.38 3.74 -6.76
CA LYS A 22 27.78 4.94 -6.15
C LYS A 22 26.30 4.65 -5.86
N SER A 23 26.05 3.77 -4.90
CA SER A 23 24.74 3.25 -4.50
C SER A 23 23.80 4.32 -3.91
N GLY A 24 24.33 5.49 -3.56
CA GLY A 24 23.57 6.60 -2.99
C GLY A 24 22.73 7.38 -4.01
N LEU A 25 23.15 7.49 -5.27
CA LEU A 25 22.46 8.33 -6.26
C LEU A 25 21.17 7.66 -6.77
N CYS A 26 21.23 6.36 -7.06
CA CYS A 26 20.07 5.59 -7.51
C CYS A 26 18.99 5.47 -6.44
N ARG A 27 19.37 5.29 -5.17
CA ARG A 27 18.41 5.19 -4.06
C ARG A 27 17.69 6.52 -3.82
N ARG A 28 18.38 7.64 -3.97
CA ARG A 28 17.77 8.99 -3.86
C ARG A 28 16.81 9.24 -5.02
N LEU A 29 17.21 8.96 -6.27
CA LEU A 29 16.34 9.16 -7.44
C LEU A 29 15.08 8.29 -7.41
N PHE A 30 15.16 7.06 -6.91
CA PHE A 30 14.01 6.17 -6.80
C PHE A 30 13.00 6.62 -5.73
N VAL A 31 13.49 7.09 -4.57
CA VAL A 31 12.63 7.63 -3.51
C VAL A 31 11.95 8.93 -3.95
N PHE A 32 12.67 9.81 -4.65
CA PHE A 32 12.09 11.03 -5.21
C PHE A 32 11.02 10.74 -6.27
N SER A 33 11.24 9.76 -7.16
CA SER A 33 10.23 9.36 -8.15
C SER A 33 8.97 8.79 -7.50
N PHE A 34 9.11 7.94 -6.47
CA PHE A 34 7.98 7.37 -5.76
C PHE A 34 7.17 8.43 -5.00
N PHE A 35 7.85 9.41 -4.41
CA PHE A 35 7.21 10.54 -3.71
C PHE A 35 6.42 11.45 -4.66
N VAL A 36 6.95 11.70 -5.87
CA VAL A 36 6.27 12.51 -6.90
C VAL A 36 5.02 11.79 -7.43
N VAL A 37 5.10 10.48 -7.67
CA VAL A 37 3.93 9.67 -8.08
C VAL A 37 2.89 9.61 -6.97
N LEU A 38 3.29 9.46 -5.71
CA LEU A 38 2.37 9.46 -4.57
C LEU A 38 1.67 10.82 -4.40
N LEU A 39 2.38 11.94 -4.56
CA LEU A 39 1.80 13.28 -4.57
C LEU A 39 0.81 13.48 -5.73
N PHE A 40 1.09 12.91 -6.90
CA PHE A 40 0.20 12.98 -8.07
C PHE A 40 -1.10 12.18 -7.83
N VAL A 41 -0.99 10.96 -7.28
CA VAL A 41 -2.16 10.11 -6.95
C VAL A 41 -3.01 10.72 -5.84
N ILE A 42 -2.41 11.39 -4.86
CA ILE A 42 -3.14 12.06 -3.76
C ILE A 42 -3.82 13.37 -4.24
N THR A 43 -3.35 13.98 -5.33
CA THR A 43 -3.95 15.22 -5.89
C THR A 43 -5.03 14.97 -6.94
N GLU A 44 -5.16 13.73 -7.45
CA GLU A 44 -6.23 13.35 -8.40
C GLU A 44 -7.68 13.32 -7.87
N PRO A 45 -8.01 13.05 -6.59
CA PRO A 45 -9.41 12.94 -6.17
C PRO A 45 -10.13 14.29 -6.01
N LEU A 46 -9.43 15.43 -6.17
CA LEU A 46 -10.04 16.78 -6.05
C LEU A 46 -10.54 17.36 -7.38
N ARG A 47 -10.75 16.52 -8.40
CA ARG A 47 -11.34 16.94 -9.68
C ARG A 47 -12.86 17.11 -9.55
N CYS A 48 -13.30 18.16 -8.85
CA CYS A 48 -14.68 18.64 -8.97
C CYS A 48 -14.89 19.22 -10.39
N PRO A 49 -16.00 18.91 -11.07
CA PRO A 49 -16.30 19.55 -12.34
C PRO A 49 -17.01 20.90 -12.07
N ASN A 50 -16.88 21.81 -13.05
CA ASN A 50 -17.72 23.01 -13.27
C ASN A 50 -17.11 24.35 -12.81
N THR A 51 -16.26 24.97 -13.63
CA THR A 51 -16.28 26.44 -13.82
C THR A 51 -15.51 26.82 -15.12
N PRO A 52 -16.06 27.69 -16.00
CA PRO A 52 -15.58 27.85 -17.38
C PRO A 52 -14.55 28.98 -17.55
N ARG A 53 -13.55 29.09 -16.66
CA ARG A 53 -12.53 30.16 -16.73
C ARG A 53 -11.10 29.74 -16.32
N GLU A 54 -10.79 28.44 -16.41
CA GLU A 54 -9.59 27.78 -15.86
C GLU A 54 -8.79 26.97 -16.91
N ASP A 55 -9.04 27.19 -18.21
CA ASP A 55 -8.58 26.29 -19.29
C ASP A 55 -7.05 26.36 -19.52
N LEU A 56 -6.42 27.50 -19.20
CA LEU A 56 -4.99 27.71 -19.42
C LEU A 56 -4.12 26.96 -18.39
N TYR A 57 -4.56 26.90 -17.14
CA TYR A 57 -3.83 26.25 -16.04
C TYR A 57 -3.92 24.72 -16.13
N MET A 58 -5.11 24.19 -16.46
CA MET A 58 -5.31 22.74 -16.64
C MET A 58 -4.54 22.20 -17.86
N THR A 59 -4.43 22.98 -18.94
CA THR A 59 -3.63 22.61 -20.12
C THR A 59 -2.14 22.57 -19.79
N ARG A 60 -1.62 23.60 -19.10
CA ARG A 60 -0.21 23.63 -18.67
C ARG A 60 0.10 22.50 -17.69
N ALA A 61 -0.80 22.18 -16.76
CA ALA A 61 -0.63 21.06 -15.84
C ALA A 61 -0.57 19.71 -16.56
N ASN A 62 -1.42 19.51 -17.57
CA ASN A 62 -1.42 18.31 -18.40
C ASN A 62 -0.10 18.15 -19.18
N ASP A 63 0.40 19.23 -19.79
CA ASP A 63 1.65 19.18 -20.55
C ASP A 63 2.88 18.98 -19.65
N VAL A 64 2.91 19.58 -18.46
CA VAL A 64 3.93 19.28 -17.43
C VAL A 64 3.84 17.82 -16.98
N GLY A 65 2.63 17.28 -16.79
CA GLY A 65 2.40 15.88 -16.46
C GLY A 65 2.97 14.92 -17.51
N LYS A 66 2.75 15.20 -18.81
CA LYS A 66 3.33 14.40 -19.91
C LYS A 66 4.86 14.43 -19.92
N VAL A 67 5.47 15.59 -19.67
CA VAL A 67 6.94 15.72 -19.60
C VAL A 67 7.50 14.89 -18.45
N ILE A 68 6.88 14.97 -17.27
CA ILE A 68 7.29 14.19 -16.10
C ILE A 68 7.15 12.69 -16.39
N PHE A 69 6.02 12.26 -16.98
CA PHE A 69 5.80 10.86 -17.35
C PHE A 69 6.85 10.34 -18.34
N ASN A 70 7.21 11.13 -19.36
CA ASN A 70 8.25 10.77 -20.32
C ASN A 70 9.64 10.66 -19.69
N ILE A 71 9.99 11.58 -18.78
CA ILE A 71 11.24 11.51 -18.02
C ILE A 71 11.27 10.26 -17.16
N GLN A 72 10.18 9.96 -16.47
CA GLN A 72 10.06 8.77 -15.63
C GLN A 72 10.20 7.49 -16.45
N GLU A 73 9.56 7.42 -17.61
CA GLU A 73 9.65 6.26 -18.50
C GLU A 73 11.10 6.06 -19.01
N ASN A 74 11.78 7.14 -19.38
CA ASN A 74 13.20 7.07 -19.79
C ASN A 74 14.13 6.61 -18.65
N VAL A 75 13.91 7.12 -17.44
CA VAL A 75 14.65 6.69 -16.23
C VAL A 75 14.35 5.22 -15.93
N ARG A 76 13.08 4.80 -16.04
CA ARG A 76 12.67 3.41 -15.83
C ARG A 76 13.38 2.49 -16.80
N GLN A 77 13.37 2.81 -18.09
CA GLN A 77 14.02 2.01 -19.13
C GLN A 77 15.54 1.89 -18.91
N THR A 78 16.19 3.00 -18.54
CA THR A 78 17.64 3.02 -18.22
C THR A 78 17.95 2.17 -16.99
N CYS A 79 17.15 2.28 -15.93
CA CYS A 79 17.28 1.47 -14.73
C CYS A 79 17.06 -0.02 -15.02
N VAL A 80 16.04 -0.36 -15.80
CA VAL A 80 15.77 -1.76 -16.21
C VAL A 80 16.93 -2.31 -17.03
N GLY A 81 17.51 -1.53 -17.93
CA GLY A 81 18.72 -1.92 -18.69
C GLY A 81 19.92 -2.20 -17.77
N TYR A 82 20.21 -1.30 -16.84
CA TYR A 82 21.30 -1.46 -15.87
C TYR A 82 21.11 -2.68 -14.95
N VAL A 83 19.87 -2.88 -14.48
CA VAL A 83 19.53 -4.06 -13.67
C VAL A 83 19.72 -5.32 -14.51
N LYS A 84 19.21 -5.39 -15.74
CA LYS A 84 19.39 -6.57 -16.61
C LYS A 84 20.86 -6.91 -16.84
N GLU A 85 21.73 -5.92 -17.01
CA GLU A 85 23.18 -6.14 -17.21
C GLU A 85 23.86 -6.67 -15.94
N LYS A 86 23.54 -6.11 -14.76
CA LYS A 86 24.18 -6.50 -13.49
C LYS A 86 23.52 -7.67 -12.79
N TYR A 87 22.26 -7.97 -13.12
CA TYR A 87 21.48 -9.05 -12.56
C TYR A 87 22.19 -10.42 -12.65
N PRO A 88 22.67 -10.90 -13.82
CA PRO A 88 23.29 -12.23 -13.88
C PRO A 88 24.56 -12.35 -13.03
N VAL A 89 25.33 -11.27 -12.89
CA VAL A 89 26.55 -11.24 -12.05
C VAL A 89 26.20 -11.32 -10.56
N ILE A 90 25.16 -10.59 -10.15
CA ILE A 90 24.67 -10.63 -8.76
C ILE A 90 24.06 -12.00 -8.46
N MET A 91 23.29 -12.56 -9.39
CA MET A 91 22.66 -13.88 -9.24
C MET A 91 23.71 -14.99 -9.08
N ALA A 92 24.71 -15.03 -9.97
CA ALA A 92 25.81 -15.99 -9.85
C ALA A 92 26.59 -15.85 -8.53
N SER A 93 26.74 -14.61 -8.04
CA SER A 93 27.38 -14.37 -6.74
C SER A 93 26.52 -14.90 -5.59
N VAL A 94 25.22 -14.60 -5.59
CA VAL A 94 24.27 -15.06 -4.55
C VAL A 94 24.18 -16.59 -4.53
N ASP A 95 24.10 -17.23 -5.70
CA ASP A 95 24.06 -18.70 -5.82
C ASP A 95 25.34 -19.35 -5.28
N SER A 96 26.50 -18.70 -5.44
CA SER A 96 27.76 -19.18 -4.86
C SER A 96 27.80 -19.10 -3.33
N TYR A 97 27.07 -18.16 -2.73
CA TYR A 97 27.02 -17.95 -1.28
C TYR A 97 25.91 -18.78 -0.60
N ALA A 98 24.74 -18.94 -1.23
CA ALA A 98 23.58 -19.62 -0.67
C ALA A 98 22.73 -20.28 -1.78
N PRO A 99 22.99 -21.55 -2.13
CA PRO A 99 22.21 -22.25 -3.16
C PRO A 99 20.75 -22.42 -2.72
N GLY A 100 19.81 -22.14 -3.64
CA GLY A 100 18.37 -22.31 -3.41
C GLY A 100 17.65 -21.12 -2.73
N PHE A 101 18.38 -20.07 -2.33
CA PHE A 101 17.77 -18.88 -1.71
C PHE A 101 16.80 -18.14 -2.65
N ILE A 102 17.18 -18.00 -3.91
CA ILE A 102 16.39 -17.30 -4.93
C ILE A 102 15.10 -18.05 -5.22
N ASP A 103 15.15 -19.37 -5.34
CA ASP A 103 13.96 -20.17 -5.65
C ASP A 103 12.98 -20.18 -4.46
N ASN A 104 13.50 -20.26 -3.23
CA ASN A 104 12.69 -20.13 -2.01
C ASN A 104 12.06 -18.73 -1.90
N THR A 105 12.78 -17.67 -2.26
CA THR A 105 12.24 -16.30 -2.20
C THR A 105 11.14 -16.10 -3.25
N LYS A 106 11.33 -16.63 -4.46
CA LYS A 106 10.32 -16.57 -5.52
C LYS A 106 9.04 -17.27 -5.09
N THR A 107 9.13 -18.48 -4.55
CA THR A 107 7.95 -19.25 -4.14
C THR A 107 7.19 -18.56 -3.00
N ILE A 108 7.89 -18.08 -1.98
CA ILE A 108 7.29 -17.30 -0.88
C ILE A 108 6.58 -16.06 -1.43
N PHE A 109 7.23 -15.32 -2.33
CA PHE A 109 6.65 -14.11 -2.90
C PHE A 109 5.41 -14.41 -3.75
N THR A 110 5.47 -15.43 -4.60
CA THR A 110 4.32 -15.85 -5.41
C THR A 110 3.16 -16.34 -4.56
N ASP A 111 3.43 -17.08 -3.48
CA ASP A 111 2.40 -17.57 -2.55
C ASP A 111 1.77 -16.41 -1.77
N ALA A 112 2.58 -15.49 -1.24
CA ALA A 112 2.11 -14.29 -0.55
C ALA A 112 1.24 -13.41 -1.47
N PHE A 113 1.67 -13.24 -2.73
CA PHE A 113 0.92 -12.46 -3.71
C PHE A 113 -0.40 -13.14 -4.08
N ALA A 114 -0.38 -14.45 -4.32
CA ALA A 114 -1.60 -15.23 -4.57
C ALA A 114 -2.59 -15.12 -3.40
N LYS A 115 -2.11 -15.23 -2.16
CA LYS A 115 -2.93 -15.02 -0.94
C LYS A 115 -3.51 -13.61 -0.90
N SER A 116 -2.73 -12.57 -1.20
CA SER A 116 -3.22 -11.20 -1.19
C SER A 116 -4.38 -10.97 -2.17
N ILE A 117 -4.28 -11.53 -3.38
CA ILE A 117 -5.35 -11.49 -4.39
C ILE A 117 -6.58 -12.24 -3.88
N ASN A 118 -6.38 -13.38 -3.23
CA ASN A 118 -7.49 -14.16 -2.68
C ASN A 118 -8.22 -13.39 -1.57
N TYR A 119 -7.49 -12.79 -0.63
CA TYR A 119 -8.08 -11.95 0.41
C TYR A 119 -8.86 -10.77 -0.19
N TYR A 120 -8.29 -10.09 -1.19
CA TYR A 120 -8.99 -9.02 -1.89
C TYR A 120 -10.32 -9.50 -2.50
N ARG A 121 -10.32 -10.66 -3.18
CA ARG A 121 -11.54 -11.26 -3.74
C ARG A 121 -12.56 -11.64 -2.67
N ILE A 122 -12.12 -12.19 -1.55
CA ILE A 122 -13.00 -12.53 -0.42
C ILE A 122 -13.63 -11.25 0.14
N SER A 123 -12.84 -10.20 0.35
CA SER A 123 -13.34 -8.91 0.84
C SER A 123 -14.36 -8.29 -0.12
N VAL A 124 -14.09 -8.28 -1.43
CA VAL A 124 -15.04 -7.76 -2.43
C VAL A 124 -16.34 -8.57 -2.40
N ASN A 125 -16.26 -9.90 -2.37
CA ASN A 125 -17.45 -10.75 -2.28
C ASN A 125 -18.24 -10.53 -0.98
N TYR A 126 -17.54 -10.37 0.15
CA TYR A 126 -18.17 -10.09 1.44
C TYR A 126 -18.91 -8.76 1.42
N LEU A 127 -18.28 -7.69 0.93
CA LEU A 127 -18.91 -6.38 0.79
C LEU A 127 -20.14 -6.46 -0.12
N GLN A 128 -19.99 -7.14 -1.27
CA GLN A 128 -21.09 -7.31 -2.22
C GLN A 128 -22.28 -8.05 -1.60
N LYS A 129 -22.06 -9.15 -0.90
CA LYS A 129 -23.14 -10.02 -0.40
C LYS A 129 -23.73 -9.56 0.93
N GLU A 130 -22.89 -9.15 1.88
CA GLU A 130 -23.33 -8.89 3.26
C GLU A 130 -23.63 -7.40 3.50
N VAL A 131 -22.79 -6.51 2.95
CA VAL A 131 -22.88 -5.07 3.25
C VAL A 131 -23.84 -4.33 2.33
N PHE A 132 -23.90 -4.67 1.04
CA PHE A 132 -24.78 -3.95 0.12
C PHE A 132 -26.19 -4.54 0.04
N VAL A 133 -26.33 -5.86 -0.02
CA VAL A 133 -27.64 -6.53 -0.15
C VAL A 133 -27.99 -7.46 1.03
N GLY A 134 -27.08 -7.64 1.98
CA GLY A 134 -27.24 -8.61 3.06
C GLY A 134 -27.76 -8.01 4.36
N GLN A 135 -27.42 -8.65 5.46
CA GLN A 135 -27.86 -8.27 6.80
C GLN A 135 -27.34 -6.88 7.23
N LEU A 136 -26.22 -6.44 6.65
CA LEU A 136 -25.63 -5.13 6.91
C LEU A 136 -26.02 -4.11 5.83
N SER A 137 -27.03 -4.41 5.01
CA SER A 137 -27.59 -3.42 4.07
C SER A 137 -28.09 -2.19 4.84
N PRO A 138 -27.96 -0.98 4.27
CA PRO A 138 -28.40 0.25 4.91
C PRO A 138 -29.85 0.20 5.38
N GLU A 139 -30.72 -0.43 4.59
CA GLU A 139 -32.14 -0.61 4.91
C GLU A 139 -32.35 -1.55 6.10
N ASN A 140 -31.67 -2.70 6.14
CA ASN A 140 -31.79 -3.65 7.25
C ASN A 140 -31.19 -3.08 8.55
N ILE A 141 -30.05 -2.38 8.46
CA ILE A 141 -29.45 -1.68 9.61
C ILE A 141 -30.41 -0.62 10.15
N GLN A 142 -30.99 0.21 9.29
CA GLN A 142 -31.97 1.23 9.72
C GLN A 142 -33.18 0.60 10.42
N LYS A 143 -33.69 -0.51 9.90
CA LYS A 143 -34.80 -1.25 10.52
C LYS A 143 -34.42 -1.78 11.91
N VAL A 144 -33.26 -2.42 12.05
CA VAL A 144 -32.78 -2.96 13.34
C VAL A 144 -32.54 -1.83 14.34
N ILE A 145 -31.95 -0.71 13.92
CA ILE A 145 -31.77 0.47 14.78
C ILE A 145 -33.13 1.03 15.24
N GLY A 146 -34.10 1.16 14.33
CA GLY A 146 -35.45 1.62 14.67
C GLY A 146 -36.15 0.69 15.67
N GLN A 147 -36.01 -0.63 15.49
CA GLN A 147 -36.53 -1.61 16.44
C GLN A 147 -35.86 -1.51 17.81
N ALA A 148 -34.52 -1.41 17.85
CA ALA A 148 -33.77 -1.25 19.09
C ALA A 148 -34.10 0.07 19.81
N TYR A 149 -34.34 1.13 19.05
CA TYR A 149 -34.78 2.41 19.59
C TYR A 149 -36.16 2.29 20.25
N ASN A 150 -37.15 1.73 19.54
CA ASN A 150 -38.50 1.57 20.06
C ASN A 150 -38.54 0.73 21.34
N THR A 151 -37.82 -0.39 21.38
CA THR A 151 -37.75 -1.25 22.57
C THR A 151 -37.07 -0.55 23.74
N THR A 152 -36.02 0.23 23.48
CA THR A 152 -35.36 1.03 24.51
C THR A 152 -36.28 2.12 25.05
N SER A 153 -36.99 2.82 24.18
CA SER A 153 -37.96 3.85 24.57
C SER A 153 -39.12 3.27 25.39
N GLU A 154 -39.67 2.13 24.97
CA GLU A 154 -40.74 1.44 25.69
C GLU A 154 -40.29 1.03 27.09
N LYS A 155 -39.10 0.42 27.21
CA LYS A 155 -38.52 0.05 28.50
C LYS A 155 -38.23 1.26 29.38
N ALA A 156 -37.75 2.37 28.81
CA ALA A 156 -37.55 3.60 29.56
C ALA A 156 -38.86 4.15 30.14
N ILE A 157 -39.94 4.16 29.34
CA ILE A 157 -41.28 4.58 29.81
C ILE A 157 -41.78 3.67 30.92
N GLU A 158 -41.61 2.34 30.78
CA GLU A 158 -41.96 1.36 31.81
C GLU A 158 -41.23 1.66 33.13
N TYR A 159 -39.92 1.96 33.07
CA TYR A 159 -39.15 2.37 34.24
C TYR A 159 -39.66 3.67 34.85
N TYR A 160 -39.98 4.70 34.04
CA TYR A 160 -40.52 5.95 34.55
C TYR A 160 -41.86 5.75 35.26
N HIS A 161 -42.75 4.94 34.68
CA HIS A 161 -44.04 4.60 35.29
C HIS A 161 -43.85 3.86 36.61
N TRP A 162 -42.96 2.86 36.64
CA TRP A 162 -42.63 2.11 37.86
C TRP A 162 -42.09 3.02 38.98
N VAL A 163 -41.17 3.94 38.68
CA VAL A 163 -40.65 4.89 39.66
C VAL A 163 -41.76 5.80 40.18
N TYR A 164 -42.59 6.32 39.28
CA TYR A 164 -43.68 7.22 39.65
C TYR A 164 -44.69 6.57 40.59
N GLU A 165 -45.08 5.32 40.29
CA GLU A 165 -45.97 4.52 41.15
C GLU A 165 -45.37 4.32 42.56
N LYS A 166 -44.06 4.04 42.64
CA LYS A 166 -43.36 3.90 43.94
C LYS A 166 -43.35 5.19 44.74
N VAL A 167 -43.10 6.34 44.10
CA VAL A 167 -43.14 7.64 44.78
C VAL A 167 -44.55 7.95 45.27
N GLN A 168 -45.57 7.75 44.43
CA GLN A 168 -46.96 8.05 44.79
C GLN A 168 -47.50 7.15 45.91
N THR A 169 -47.08 5.87 45.95
CA THR A 169 -47.48 4.95 47.03
C THR A 169 -46.76 5.21 48.35
N THR A 170 -45.58 5.84 48.34
CA THR A 170 -44.82 6.17 49.56
C THR A 170 -45.28 7.49 50.21
N ILE A 171 -45.94 8.37 49.46
CA ILE A 171 -46.43 9.68 49.94
C ILE A 171 -47.84 9.60 50.56
N LYS A 172 -48.60 8.55 50.27
CA LYS A 172 -49.90 8.26 50.92
C LYS A 172 -49.71 7.59 52.28
#